data_AF-A0A3Q1J830-F1
#
_entry.id   AF-A0A3Q1J830-F1
#
_cell.length_a   1.000
_cell.length_b   1.000
_cell.length_c   1.000
_cell.angle_alpha   90.00
_cell.angle_beta   90.00
_cell.angle_gamma   90.00
#
_symmetry.space_group_name_H-M   'P 1'
#
loop_
_entity.id
_entity.type
_entity.pdbx_description
1 polymer ?
#
loop_
_entity_poly.entity_id
_entity_poly.type
_entity_poly.pdbx_seq_one_letter_code
_entity_poly.pdbx_strand_id
1 'polypeptide(L)'
;MKTSESGGVKVARENMIQSNNVRGKREECLPSSPQDARVMSLDPLLPAQSNKESNTMILLTSHSLKYVSLGVLVLQTTSLVLTMRYSRTLKEDGPRYLASSAVVSAEVLKIFACTVLIFVENNFSVRVVNQLLNEVLSKPVETMKLAIPAGIYTLQNNLLYVALSNLDAATYQVTYQLKILTTALFSVSMLGKQLGFYQWLSLLFLMAGVTLVQWPTGYENDYEMTTVSSRSQFVGMMAVLMACVSSGFAGVYFEKILKETKQSVWVRNIQLGLFGFVFGFLGMIVYDGQSVRESGMFQGYNFVTYTVVVLQALGGLVVAVVIKYADNILKGFATSLSIIVSTLISYFLLDDFNPTGLFFLGAMLVIAATFLYSYEWKPAGNSIIKV
;
A
#
# COMPACT_ATOMS: atom_id res chain seq x y z
N MET A 1 39.02 43.61 1.41
CA MET A 1 40.17 44.55 1.40
C MET A 1 40.09 45.41 2.67
N LYS A 2 40.99 45.13 3.62
CA LYS A 2 41.66 46.04 4.57
C LYS A 2 40.84 47.04 5.41
N THR A 3 40.70 46.83 6.74
CA THR A 3 41.51 47.39 7.88
C THR A 3 41.16 48.85 8.19
N SER A 4 41.14 49.42 9.40
CA SER A 4 41.67 49.11 10.73
C SER A 4 41.03 50.12 11.73
N GLU A 5 40.99 49.85 13.04
CA GLU A 5 41.67 50.60 14.14
C GLU A 5 40.61 51.19 15.11
N SER A 6 40.78 51.32 16.43
CA SER A 6 41.88 51.08 17.37
C SER A 6 41.37 51.17 18.83
N GLY A 7 42.04 50.47 19.77
CA GLY A 7 42.23 50.83 21.18
C GLY A 7 41.15 50.35 22.19
N GLY A 8 41.44 49.71 23.33
CA GLY A 8 42.69 49.30 23.98
C GLY A 8 42.49 49.21 25.51
N VAL A 9 43.25 48.32 26.18
CA VAL A 9 43.81 48.46 27.57
C VAL A 9 42.83 48.19 28.75
N LYS A 10 43.08 47.40 29.83
CA LYS A 10 44.21 46.65 30.43
C LYS A 10 43.74 45.81 31.67
N VAL A 11 44.45 44.70 31.98
CA VAL A 11 44.95 44.22 33.33
C VAL A 11 43.94 43.69 34.37
N ALA A 12 44.17 42.67 35.22
CA ALA A 12 45.14 41.55 35.40
C ALA A 12 44.75 40.72 36.67
N ARG A 13 45.47 39.59 36.89
CA ARG A 13 45.69 38.75 38.10
C ARG A 13 44.87 37.45 38.26
N GLU A 14 45.44 36.24 38.10
CA GLU A 14 46.41 35.45 38.94
C GLU A 14 45.67 34.53 39.96
N ASN A 15 46.04 33.29 40.34
CA ASN A 15 46.92 32.19 39.86
C ASN A 15 46.82 31.00 40.89
N MET A 16 47.45 29.85 40.57
CA MET A 16 47.77 28.61 41.37
C MET A 16 46.73 27.47 41.34
N ILE A 17 46.95 26.22 40.87
CA ILE A 17 48.08 25.24 40.75
C ILE A 17 48.50 24.54 42.07
N GLN A 18 48.23 23.23 42.17
CA GLN A 18 49.26 22.21 42.52
C GLN A 18 48.85 20.77 42.16
N SER A 19 49.83 20.05 41.60
CA SER A 19 49.89 18.62 41.28
C SER A 19 51.14 18.07 41.97
N ASN A 20 51.11 16.85 42.55
CA ASN A 20 52.21 15.88 42.40
C ASN A 20 51.95 14.49 43.02
N ASN A 21 52.70 13.55 42.48
CA ASN A 21 52.65 12.08 42.50
C ASN A 21 53.76 11.50 43.42
N VAL A 22 53.82 10.15 43.54
CA VAL A 22 55.01 9.26 43.79
C VAL A 22 55.00 8.35 45.07
N ARG A 23 54.63 7.06 44.85
CA ARG A 23 55.40 5.76 44.92
C ARG A 23 56.11 5.23 46.21
N GLY A 24 55.89 3.93 46.50
CA GLY A 24 56.76 2.95 47.22
C GLY A 24 56.01 2.15 48.32
N LYS A 25 56.14 0.84 48.60
CA LYS A 25 57.06 -0.28 48.29
C LYS A 25 56.38 -1.63 48.69
N ARG A 26 56.84 -2.77 48.15
CA ARG A 26 56.45 -4.19 48.48
C ARG A 26 57.18 -4.74 49.72
N GLU A 27 56.57 -5.74 50.39
CA GLU A 27 57.25 -6.87 51.08
C GLU A 27 56.44 -8.18 50.92
N GLU A 28 57.15 -9.31 50.87
CA GLU A 28 56.73 -10.70 50.56
C GLU A 28 56.59 -11.57 51.83
N CYS A 29 55.81 -12.66 51.78
CA CYS A 29 56.19 -13.98 52.34
C CYS A 29 55.28 -15.15 51.88
N LEU A 30 55.87 -16.35 51.86
CA LEU A 30 55.56 -17.59 51.12
C LEU A 30 54.52 -18.56 51.81
N PRO A 31 54.21 -19.77 51.25
CA PRO A 31 52.89 -20.43 51.25
C PRO A 31 52.71 -21.60 52.25
N SER A 32 51.47 -22.07 52.38
CA SER A 32 51.17 -23.45 52.78
C SER A 32 49.83 -23.91 52.19
N SER A 33 49.80 -25.12 51.64
CA SER A 33 48.64 -25.84 51.11
C SER A 33 48.36 -27.06 52.02
N PRO A 34 47.32 -27.89 51.76
CA PRO A 34 45.93 -27.61 51.38
C PRO A 34 44.94 -28.33 52.33
N GLN A 35 43.68 -27.89 52.41
CA GLN A 35 42.52 -28.80 52.62
C GLN A 35 41.18 -28.07 52.41
N ASP A 36 40.54 -28.43 51.32
CA ASP A 36 39.10 -28.50 51.03
C ASP A 36 38.11 -27.69 51.89
N ALA A 37 37.58 -26.63 51.29
CA ALA A 37 36.16 -26.29 51.43
C ALA A 37 35.68 -25.53 50.19
N ARG A 38 34.79 -26.16 49.44
CA ARG A 38 34.09 -25.62 48.27
C ARG A 38 33.42 -24.29 48.62
N VAL A 39 33.77 -23.23 47.90
CA VAL A 39 32.85 -22.11 47.65
C VAL A 39 32.80 -21.90 46.14
N MET A 40 31.63 -22.20 45.61
CA MET A 40 31.21 -22.08 44.22
C MET A 40 31.33 -20.62 43.76
N SER A 41 32.29 -20.33 42.89
CA SER A 41 32.33 -19.10 42.10
C SER A 41 31.31 -19.23 40.97
N LEU A 42 30.18 -18.52 41.10
CA LEU A 42 29.25 -18.29 39.99
C LEU A 42 29.87 -17.23 39.07
N ASP A 43 30.31 -17.63 37.88
CA ASP A 43 30.62 -16.70 36.79
C ASP A 43 29.32 -16.02 36.32
N PRO A 44 29.23 -14.68 36.24
CA PRO A 44 28.14 -14.03 35.53
C PRO A 44 28.45 -14.00 34.03
N LEU A 45 28.40 -15.16 33.38
CA LEU A 45 28.20 -15.24 31.94
C LEU A 45 26.71 -15.45 31.71
N LEU A 46 25.96 -14.37 31.41
CA LEU A 46 24.83 -14.36 30.45
C LEU A 46 24.02 -13.05 30.51
N PRO A 47 24.21 -12.17 29.51
CA PRO A 47 23.09 -11.43 28.91
C PRO A 47 22.92 -11.73 27.41
N ALA A 48 23.76 -12.58 26.82
CA ALA A 48 23.83 -12.74 25.36
C ALA A 48 22.80 -13.72 24.75
N GLN A 49 22.32 -14.74 25.48
CA GLN A 49 21.36 -15.72 24.92
C GLN A 49 19.91 -15.21 24.91
N SER A 50 19.47 -14.48 25.95
CA SER A 50 18.09 -13.94 26.02
C SER A 50 17.79 -12.95 24.88
N ASN A 51 18.74 -12.06 24.56
CA ASN A 51 18.63 -11.18 23.40
C ASN A 51 18.68 -11.94 22.07
N LYS A 52 19.40 -13.07 21.99
CA LYS A 52 19.52 -13.84 20.75
C LYS A 52 18.26 -14.67 20.48
N GLU A 53 17.64 -15.26 21.50
CA GLU A 53 16.36 -15.97 21.38
C GLU A 53 15.19 -15.01 21.14
N SER A 54 15.15 -13.86 21.82
CA SER A 54 14.14 -12.83 21.57
C SER A 54 14.27 -12.25 20.15
N ASN A 55 15.49 -11.93 19.70
CA ASN A 55 15.72 -11.47 18.32
C ASN A 55 15.43 -12.58 17.29
N THR A 56 15.71 -13.85 17.59
CA THR A 56 15.41 -14.98 16.68
C THR A 56 13.92 -15.26 16.61
N MET A 57 13.20 -15.18 17.73
CA MET A 57 11.74 -15.30 17.78
C MET A 57 11.08 -14.12 17.04
N ILE A 58 11.51 -12.88 17.28
CA ILE A 58 11.04 -11.69 16.55
C ILE A 58 11.32 -11.81 15.04
N LEU A 59 12.49 -12.33 14.65
CA LEU A 59 12.85 -12.55 13.24
C LEU A 59 12.00 -13.65 12.59
N LEU A 60 11.74 -14.77 13.28
CA LEU A 60 10.88 -15.86 12.82
C LEU A 60 9.41 -15.42 12.70
N THR A 61 8.91 -14.65 13.67
CA THR A 61 7.56 -14.05 13.61
C THR A 61 7.47 -13.05 12.47
N SER A 62 8.50 -12.22 12.26
CA SER A 62 8.56 -11.26 11.14
C SER A 62 8.60 -11.97 9.78
N HIS A 63 9.39 -13.04 9.64
CA HIS A 63 9.45 -13.82 8.40
C HIS A 63 8.11 -14.50 8.09
N SER A 64 7.48 -15.13 9.09
CA SER A 64 6.15 -15.73 8.94
C SER A 64 5.08 -14.69 8.56
N LEU A 65 5.08 -13.52 9.21
CA LEU A 65 4.16 -12.41 8.90
C LEU A 65 4.33 -11.89 7.47
N LYS A 66 5.55 -11.86 6.93
CA LYS A 66 5.79 -11.47 5.53
C LYS A 66 5.09 -12.42 4.55
N TYR A 67 5.30 -13.73 4.66
CA TYR A 67 4.67 -14.69 3.74
C TYR A 67 3.16 -14.82 3.96
N VAL A 68 2.69 -14.70 5.20
CA VAL A 68 1.25 -14.64 5.49
C VAL A 68 0.63 -13.39 4.86
N SER A 69 1.27 -12.22 4.98
CA SER A 69 0.79 -10.98 4.35
C SER A 69 0.77 -11.09 2.82
N LEU A 70 1.74 -11.77 2.22
CA LEU A 70 1.80 -12.06 0.79
C LEU A 70 0.63 -12.94 0.36
N GLY A 71 0.40 -14.06 1.06
CA GLY A 71 -0.69 -14.99 0.77
C GLY A 71 -2.05 -14.31 0.89
N VAL A 72 -2.25 -13.54 1.96
CA VAL A 72 -3.49 -12.75 2.16
C VAL A 72 -3.66 -11.72 1.05
N LEU A 73 -2.61 -11.02 0.62
CA LEU A 73 -2.70 -10.03 -0.45
C LEU A 73 -3.07 -10.66 -1.80
N VAL A 74 -2.47 -11.81 -2.14
CA VAL A 74 -2.80 -12.56 -3.36
C VAL A 74 -4.25 -12.98 -3.34
N LEU A 75 -4.65 -13.70 -2.27
CA LEU A 75 -6.00 -14.22 -2.14
C LEU A 75 -7.01 -13.08 -2.22
N GLN A 76 -6.75 -11.99 -1.51
CA GLN A 76 -7.62 -10.85 -1.50
C GLN A 76 -7.73 -10.17 -2.86
N THR A 77 -6.61 -9.86 -3.51
CA THR A 77 -6.61 -9.12 -4.79
C THR A 77 -7.30 -9.93 -5.88
N THR A 78 -6.99 -11.22 -5.97
CA THR A 78 -7.56 -12.12 -6.97
C THR A 78 -9.04 -12.37 -6.71
N SER A 79 -9.43 -12.66 -5.46
CA SER A 79 -10.84 -12.87 -5.11
C SER A 79 -11.68 -11.64 -5.37
N LEU A 80 -11.18 -10.44 -5.03
CA LEU A 80 -11.89 -9.19 -5.28
C LEU A 80 -12.16 -8.99 -6.77
N VAL A 81 -11.14 -9.11 -7.62
CA VAL A 81 -11.29 -8.84 -9.06
C VAL A 81 -12.24 -9.83 -9.72
N LEU A 82 -12.09 -11.12 -9.41
CA LEU A 82 -12.93 -12.17 -9.98
C LEU A 82 -14.37 -12.10 -9.48
N THR A 83 -14.57 -11.90 -8.17
CA THR A 83 -15.92 -11.76 -7.62
C THR A 83 -16.59 -10.50 -8.13
N MET A 84 -15.84 -9.40 -8.29
CA MET A 84 -16.37 -8.18 -8.90
C MET A 84 -16.76 -8.41 -10.36
N ARG A 85 -15.91 -9.05 -11.18
CA ARG A 85 -16.24 -9.42 -12.55
C ARG A 85 -17.51 -10.28 -12.60
N TYR A 86 -17.52 -11.37 -11.84
CA TYR A 86 -18.64 -12.30 -11.76
C TYR A 86 -19.94 -11.60 -11.34
N SER A 87 -19.89 -10.75 -10.32
CA SER A 87 -21.07 -9.99 -9.86
C SER A 87 -21.63 -9.02 -10.92
N ARG A 88 -20.79 -8.56 -11.86
CA ARG A 88 -21.18 -7.60 -12.91
C ARG A 88 -21.62 -8.29 -14.20
N THR A 89 -21.18 -9.52 -14.45
CA THR A 89 -21.57 -10.31 -15.62
C THR A 89 -22.74 -11.24 -15.37
N LEU A 90 -23.02 -11.60 -14.10
CA LEU A 90 -24.17 -12.40 -13.73
C LEU A 90 -25.47 -11.72 -14.19
N LYS A 91 -26.28 -12.44 -14.96
CA LYS A 91 -27.63 -12.03 -15.35
C LYS A 91 -28.59 -12.54 -14.28
N GLU A 92 -29.00 -11.67 -13.36
CA GLU A 92 -30.10 -11.94 -12.43
C GLU A 92 -31.39 -11.30 -12.92
N ASP A 93 -32.52 -11.91 -12.57
CA ASP A 93 -33.85 -11.37 -12.82
C ASP A 93 -34.08 -10.14 -11.91
N GLY A 94 -33.72 -8.96 -12.41
CA GLY A 94 -33.90 -7.70 -11.70
C GLY A 94 -32.94 -6.59 -12.13
N PRO A 95 -33.09 -5.38 -11.56
CA PRO A 95 -32.14 -4.30 -11.78
C PRO A 95 -30.77 -4.67 -11.20
N ARG A 96 -29.70 -4.44 -11.98
CA ARG A 96 -28.33 -4.62 -11.50
C ARG A 96 -28.06 -3.71 -10.30
N TYR A 97 -27.20 -4.19 -9.39
CA TYR A 97 -26.77 -3.36 -8.27
C TYR A 97 -25.94 -2.16 -8.74
N LEU A 98 -26.01 -1.09 -7.95
CA LEU A 98 -25.33 0.16 -8.23
C LEU A 98 -23.87 0.07 -7.76
N ALA A 99 -22.93 0.38 -8.65
CA ALA A 99 -21.50 0.39 -8.29
C ALA A 99 -21.22 1.44 -7.19
N SER A 100 -21.88 2.60 -7.28
CA SER A 100 -21.75 3.70 -6.33
C SER A 100 -22.21 3.28 -4.92
N SER A 101 -23.33 2.56 -4.79
CA SER A 101 -23.80 2.05 -3.50
C SER A 101 -22.83 1.04 -2.89
N ALA A 102 -22.24 0.15 -3.72
CA ALA A 102 -21.25 -0.82 -3.27
C ALA A 102 -19.98 -0.11 -2.75
N VAL A 103 -19.50 0.91 -3.46
CA VAL A 103 -18.36 1.74 -3.01
C VAL A 103 -18.67 2.44 -1.68
N VAL A 104 -19.84 3.07 -1.56
CA VAL A 104 -20.26 3.72 -0.30
C VAL A 104 -20.34 2.73 0.86
N SER A 105 -20.94 1.56 0.63
CA SER A 105 -21.07 0.49 1.63
C SER A 105 -19.70 -0.01 2.08
N ALA A 106 -18.74 -0.15 1.15
CA ALA A 106 -17.38 -0.57 1.45
C ALA A 106 -16.62 0.47 2.28
N GLU A 107 -16.83 1.78 2.04
CA GLU A 107 -16.24 2.83 2.88
C GLU A 107 -16.81 2.81 4.31
N VAL A 108 -18.13 2.63 4.47
CA VAL A 108 -18.75 2.48 5.80
C VAL A 108 -18.15 1.30 6.55
N LEU A 109 -18.05 0.14 5.90
CA LEU A 109 -17.48 -1.06 6.50
C LEU A 109 -16.00 -0.88 6.86
N LYS A 110 -15.24 -0.17 6.02
CA LYS A 110 -13.82 0.13 6.27
C LYS A 110 -13.65 1.07 7.46
N ILE A 111 -14.47 2.12 7.59
CA ILE A 111 -14.46 3.02 8.75
C ILE A 111 -14.78 2.23 10.03
N PHE A 112 -15.81 1.39 9.98
CA PHE A 112 -16.18 0.53 11.10
C PHE A 112 -15.03 -0.40 11.50
N ALA A 113 -14.45 -1.13 10.55
CA ALA A 113 -13.33 -2.03 10.81
C ALA A 113 -12.09 -1.30 11.36
N CYS A 114 -11.70 -0.15 10.79
CA CYS A 114 -10.63 0.67 11.33
C CYS A 114 -10.90 1.13 12.77
N THR A 115 -12.15 1.50 13.06
CA THR A 115 -12.56 1.93 14.40
C THR A 115 -12.42 0.77 15.39
N VAL A 116 -12.92 -0.41 15.05
CA VAL A 116 -12.79 -1.63 15.87
C VAL A 116 -11.32 -1.97 16.11
N LEU A 117 -10.47 -1.90 15.09
CA LEU A 117 -9.03 -2.17 15.23
C LEU A 117 -8.36 -1.22 16.22
N ILE A 118 -8.69 0.07 16.18
CA ILE A 118 -8.14 1.06 17.12
C ILE A 118 -8.63 0.79 18.55
N PHE A 119 -9.89 0.40 18.73
CA PHE A 119 -10.40 0.01 20.05
C PHE A 119 -9.67 -1.21 20.61
N VAL A 120 -9.46 -2.23 19.78
CA VAL A 120 -8.74 -3.45 20.18
C VAL A 120 -7.29 -3.14 20.53
N GLU A 121 -6.59 -2.33 19.73
CA GLU A 121 -5.19 -1.93 19.97
C GLU A 121 -5.02 -1.15 21.29
N ASN A 122 -6.09 -0.50 21.78
CA ASN A 122 -6.08 0.30 22.99
C ASN A 122 -6.93 -0.29 24.15
N ASN A 123 -7.14 -1.61 24.18
CA ASN A 123 -7.86 -2.32 25.24
C ASN A 123 -9.26 -1.73 25.55
N PHE A 124 -9.99 -1.33 24.51
CA PHE A 124 -11.35 -0.76 24.60
C PHE A 124 -11.49 0.48 25.49
N SER A 125 -10.41 1.26 25.66
CA SER A 125 -10.44 2.48 26.46
C SER A 125 -11.26 3.59 25.81
N VAL A 126 -12.26 4.12 26.52
CA VAL A 126 -13.13 5.23 26.06
C VAL A 126 -12.32 6.51 25.76
N ARG A 127 -11.14 6.67 26.38
CA ARG A 127 -10.24 7.81 26.12
C ARG A 127 -9.79 7.89 24.66
N VAL A 128 -9.75 6.75 23.97
CA VAL A 128 -9.31 6.63 22.58
C VAL A 128 -10.33 7.27 21.63
N VAL A 129 -11.62 7.20 21.96
CA VAL A 129 -12.69 7.85 21.19
C VAL A 129 -12.54 9.37 21.27
N ASN A 130 -12.31 9.90 22.47
CA ASN A 130 -12.08 11.33 22.65
C ASN A 130 -10.78 11.79 21.97
N GLN A 131 -9.73 10.96 21.97
CA GLN A 131 -8.51 11.24 21.23
C GLN A 131 -8.73 11.22 19.71
N LEU A 132 -9.46 10.24 19.18
CA LEU A 132 -9.82 10.16 17.76
C LEU A 132 -10.65 11.36 17.32
N LEU A 133 -11.71 11.69 18.06
CA LEU A 133 -12.55 12.85 17.77
C LEU A 133 -11.74 14.13 17.84
N ASN A 134 -10.88 14.29 18.85
CA ASN A 134 -10.01 15.45 18.94
C ASN A 134 -8.98 15.49 17.79
N GLU A 135 -8.39 14.37 17.37
CA GLU A 135 -7.41 14.34 16.28
C GLU A 135 -8.07 14.67 14.92
N VAL A 136 -9.33 14.24 14.72
CA VAL A 136 -10.12 14.54 13.51
C VAL A 136 -10.61 15.99 13.50
N LEU A 137 -11.15 16.49 14.61
CA LEU A 137 -11.77 17.81 14.72
C LEU A 137 -10.78 18.95 14.98
N SER A 138 -9.69 18.71 15.71
CA SER A 138 -8.76 19.77 16.11
C SER A 138 -7.75 20.16 15.02
N LYS A 139 -7.63 19.37 13.94
CA LYS A 139 -6.71 19.63 12.81
C LYS A 139 -7.46 19.68 11.48
N PRO A 140 -8.44 20.59 11.31
CA PRO A 140 -9.33 20.60 10.15
C PRO A 140 -8.57 20.82 8.83
N VAL A 141 -7.47 21.58 8.83
CA VAL A 141 -6.66 21.83 7.63
C VAL A 141 -5.93 20.57 7.16
N GLU A 142 -5.34 19.80 8.07
CA GLU A 142 -4.69 18.53 7.71
C GLU A 142 -5.71 17.49 7.26
N THR A 143 -6.85 17.44 7.94
CA THR A 143 -7.98 16.58 7.58
C THR A 143 -8.51 16.95 6.19
N MET A 144 -8.67 18.24 5.88
CA MET A 144 -9.13 18.71 4.55
C MET A 144 -8.18 18.33 3.42
N LYS A 145 -6.85 18.28 3.65
CA LYS A 145 -5.91 17.80 2.63
C LYS A 145 -6.21 16.35 2.21
N LEU A 146 -6.74 15.52 3.11
CA LEU A 146 -7.12 14.12 2.80
C LEU A 146 -8.42 14.01 2.00
N ALA A 147 -9.20 15.08 1.88
CA ALA A 147 -10.40 15.09 1.05
C ALA A 147 -10.06 14.88 -0.44
N ILE A 148 -8.96 15.45 -0.91
CA ILE A 148 -8.51 15.33 -2.31
C ILE A 148 -8.24 13.86 -2.69
N PRO A 149 -7.34 13.12 -2.00
CA PRO A 149 -7.11 11.71 -2.33
C PRO A 149 -8.35 10.86 -2.08
N ALA A 150 -9.17 11.17 -1.06
CA ALA A 150 -10.41 10.43 -0.80
C ALA A 150 -11.39 10.52 -1.98
N GLY A 151 -11.67 11.71 -2.49
CA GLY A 151 -12.57 11.89 -3.63
C GLY A 151 -12.05 11.19 -4.89
N ILE A 152 -10.75 11.26 -5.14
CA ILE A 152 -10.12 10.60 -6.28
C ILE A 152 -10.17 9.07 -6.14
N TYR A 153 -9.95 8.53 -4.94
CA TYR A 153 -10.10 7.08 -4.68
C TYR A 153 -11.56 6.62 -4.84
N THR A 154 -12.53 7.42 -4.40
CA THR A 154 -13.95 7.11 -4.62
C THR A 154 -14.28 7.06 -6.11
N LEU A 155 -13.81 8.04 -6.89
CA LEU A 155 -13.97 8.05 -8.34
C LEU A 155 -13.28 6.84 -8.98
N GLN A 156 -12.03 6.57 -8.61
CA GLN A 156 -11.26 5.42 -9.06
C GLN A 156 -12.02 4.12 -8.82
N ASN A 157 -12.52 3.89 -7.60
CA ASN A 157 -13.24 2.67 -7.26
C ASN A 157 -14.47 2.47 -8.17
N ASN A 158 -15.24 3.53 -8.45
CA ASN A 158 -16.36 3.46 -9.39
C ASN A 158 -15.90 3.14 -10.83
N LEU A 159 -14.80 3.74 -11.29
CA LEU A 159 -14.22 3.45 -12.60
C LEU A 159 -13.77 1.98 -12.72
N LEU A 160 -13.30 1.35 -11.64
CA LEU A 160 -12.96 -0.08 -11.65
C LEU A 160 -14.20 -0.97 -11.88
N TYR A 161 -15.34 -0.62 -11.28
CA TYR A 161 -16.60 -1.33 -11.56
C TYR A 161 -17.03 -1.14 -13.02
N VAL A 162 -16.91 0.07 -13.57
CA VAL A 162 -17.20 0.34 -14.99
C VAL A 162 -16.28 -0.48 -15.89
N ALA A 163 -14.98 -0.51 -15.58
CA ALA A 163 -14.01 -1.31 -16.32
C ALA A 163 -14.35 -2.80 -16.31
N LEU A 164 -14.57 -3.40 -15.13
CA LEU A 164 -14.88 -4.82 -14.99
C LEU A 164 -16.28 -5.20 -15.48
N SER A 165 -17.17 -4.21 -15.68
CA SER A 165 -18.45 -4.44 -16.38
C SER A 165 -18.27 -4.59 -17.90
N ASN A 166 -17.16 -4.08 -18.44
CA ASN A 166 -16.94 -3.90 -19.88
C ASN A 166 -15.71 -4.63 -20.43
N LEU A 167 -14.80 -5.08 -19.56
CA LEU A 167 -13.61 -5.87 -19.89
C LEU A 167 -13.62 -7.18 -19.11
N ASP A 168 -13.04 -8.22 -19.70
CA ASP A 168 -12.73 -9.45 -19.00
C ASP A 168 -11.69 -9.20 -17.89
N ALA A 169 -11.66 -10.09 -16.88
CA ALA A 169 -10.81 -9.90 -15.72
C ALA A 169 -9.31 -9.97 -16.06
N ALA A 170 -8.92 -10.74 -17.08
CA ALA A 170 -7.52 -10.91 -17.46
C ALA A 170 -6.96 -9.63 -18.11
N THR A 171 -7.65 -9.10 -19.12
CA THR A 171 -7.32 -7.83 -19.79
C THR A 171 -7.34 -6.66 -18.80
N TYR A 172 -8.34 -6.61 -17.91
CA TYR A 172 -8.39 -5.62 -16.83
C TYR A 172 -7.17 -5.72 -15.92
N GLN A 173 -6.84 -6.93 -15.43
CA GLN A 173 -5.77 -7.13 -14.46
C GLN A 173 -4.42 -6.68 -15.01
N VAL A 174 -4.13 -7.02 -16.26
CA VAL A 174 -2.87 -6.65 -16.93
C VAL A 174 -2.84 -5.15 -17.24
N THR A 175 -3.92 -4.59 -17.80
CA THR A 175 -3.98 -3.16 -18.14
C THR A 175 -3.91 -2.27 -16.91
N TYR A 176 -4.51 -2.68 -15.79
CA TYR A 176 -4.52 -1.90 -14.56
C TYR A 176 -3.12 -1.73 -13.94
N GLN A 177 -2.14 -2.51 -14.38
CA GLN A 177 -0.74 -2.34 -14.00
C GLN A 177 -0.11 -1.06 -14.57
N LEU A 178 -0.73 -0.41 -15.55
CA LEU A 178 -0.36 0.95 -15.99
C LEU A 178 -0.36 1.96 -14.84
N LYS A 179 -1.04 1.68 -13.73
CA LYS A 179 -0.92 2.48 -12.50
C LYS A 179 0.53 2.65 -12.04
N ILE A 180 1.44 1.70 -12.34
CA ILE A 180 2.86 1.81 -12.01
C ILE A 180 3.48 2.99 -12.76
N LEU A 181 3.18 3.13 -14.05
CA LEU A 181 3.64 4.25 -14.86
C LEU A 181 3.16 5.59 -14.32
N THR A 182 1.86 5.72 -14.08
CA THR A 182 1.28 6.98 -13.59
C THR A 182 1.81 7.31 -12.19
N THR A 183 1.94 6.32 -11.30
CA THR A 183 2.57 6.48 -9.98
C THR A 183 4.01 6.94 -10.09
N ALA A 184 4.80 6.38 -11.03
CA ALA A 184 6.19 6.78 -11.24
C ALA A 184 6.28 8.23 -11.72
N LEU A 185 5.47 8.62 -12.71
CA LEU A 185 5.41 9.99 -13.21
C LEU A 185 5.04 11.00 -12.12
N PHE A 186 3.98 10.73 -11.35
CA PHE A 186 3.60 11.58 -10.23
C PHE A 186 4.64 11.56 -9.10
N SER A 187 5.31 10.44 -8.85
CA SER A 187 6.37 10.35 -7.85
C SER A 187 7.57 11.23 -8.19
N VAL A 188 7.96 11.31 -9.46
CA VAL A 188 9.01 12.22 -9.92
C VAL A 188 8.53 13.67 -9.80
N SER A 189 7.32 13.97 -10.28
CA SER A 189 6.80 15.35 -10.33
C SER A 189 6.45 15.94 -8.95
N MET A 190 5.82 15.18 -8.05
CA MET A 190 5.26 15.68 -6.79
C MET A 190 6.16 15.46 -5.57
N LEU A 191 6.93 14.36 -5.56
CA LEU A 191 7.84 13.99 -4.46
C LEU A 191 9.31 14.23 -4.81
N GLY A 192 9.64 14.55 -6.07
CA GLY A 192 11.02 14.75 -6.51
C GLY A 192 11.86 13.48 -6.46
N LYS A 193 11.25 12.28 -6.55
CA LYS A 193 12.00 11.02 -6.55
C LYS A 193 12.84 10.91 -7.83
N GLN A 194 14.06 10.40 -7.69
CA GLN A 194 14.92 10.06 -8.83
C GLN A 194 14.72 8.58 -9.18
N LEU A 195 14.37 8.31 -10.44
CA LEU A 195 14.20 6.95 -10.95
C LEU A 195 15.50 6.47 -11.60
N GLY A 196 15.94 5.27 -11.21
CA GLY A 196 17.12 4.64 -11.80
C GLY A 196 16.86 4.12 -13.22
N PHE A 197 17.94 3.76 -13.93
CA PHE A 197 17.86 3.21 -15.29
C PHE A 197 16.91 2.00 -15.38
N TYR A 198 17.02 1.05 -14.44
CA TYR A 198 16.15 -0.14 -14.41
C TYR A 198 14.67 0.19 -14.18
N GLN A 199 14.37 1.25 -13.43
CA GLN A 199 12.99 1.70 -13.23
C GLN A 199 12.44 2.39 -14.49
N TRP A 200 13.25 3.13 -15.24
CA TRP A 200 12.82 3.64 -16.54
C TRP A 200 12.62 2.52 -17.57
N LEU A 201 13.53 1.55 -17.58
CA LEU A 201 13.42 0.37 -18.46
C LEU A 201 12.16 -0.45 -18.15
N SER A 202 11.83 -0.62 -16.87
CA SER A 202 10.61 -1.33 -16.49
C SER A 202 9.34 -0.63 -16.96
N LEU A 203 9.30 0.71 -16.96
CA LEU A 203 8.18 1.46 -17.52
C LEU A 203 8.01 1.24 -19.03
N LEU A 204 9.11 1.10 -19.78
CA LEU A 204 9.05 0.77 -21.20
C LEU A 204 8.51 -0.65 -21.43
N PHE A 205 8.97 -1.63 -20.65
CA PHE A 205 8.45 -3.01 -20.71
C PHE A 205 6.98 -3.08 -20.32
N LEU A 206 6.56 -2.28 -19.32
CA LEU A 206 5.17 -2.18 -18.92
C LEU A 206 4.30 -1.68 -20.07
N MET A 207 4.72 -0.60 -20.74
CA MET A 207 4.00 -0.06 -21.90
C MET A 207 3.91 -1.05 -23.04
N ALA A 208 5.04 -1.68 -23.42
CA ALA A 208 5.07 -2.70 -24.46
C ALA A 208 4.19 -3.92 -24.13
N GLY A 209 4.21 -4.37 -22.88
CA GLY A 209 3.40 -5.49 -22.43
C GLY A 209 1.90 -5.20 -22.51
N VAL A 210 1.50 -4.00 -22.08
CA VAL A 210 0.09 -3.59 -22.13
C VAL A 210 -0.39 -3.35 -23.56
N THR A 211 0.41 -2.78 -24.45
CA THR A 211 0.03 -2.62 -25.87
C THR A 211 -0.12 -3.97 -26.58
N LEU A 212 0.71 -4.97 -26.24
CA LEU A 212 0.57 -6.32 -26.79
C LEU A 212 -0.69 -7.03 -26.30
N VAL A 213 -1.03 -6.89 -25.01
CA VAL A 213 -2.26 -7.45 -24.43
C VAL A 213 -3.52 -6.84 -25.03
N GLN A 214 -3.49 -5.56 -25.37
CA GLN A 214 -4.62 -4.86 -25.99
C GLN A 214 -4.68 -5.01 -27.52
N TRP A 215 -3.74 -5.75 -28.13
CA TRP A 215 -3.69 -5.85 -29.58
C TRP A 215 -4.98 -6.51 -30.11
N PRO A 216 -5.74 -5.85 -31.01
CA PRO A 216 -6.95 -6.44 -31.56
C PRO A 216 -6.61 -7.68 -32.39
N THR A 217 -7.02 -8.85 -31.93
CA THR A 217 -7.02 -10.08 -32.74
C THR A 217 -8.39 -10.25 -33.38
N GLY A 218 -8.69 -9.42 -34.37
CA GLY A 218 -9.92 -9.54 -35.16
C GLY A 218 -9.75 -10.56 -36.28
N TYR A 219 -10.56 -11.61 -36.27
CA TYR A 219 -11.03 -12.20 -37.53
C TYR A 219 -12.15 -11.28 -38.05
N GLU A 220 -12.01 -10.83 -39.29
CA GLU A 220 -13.10 -10.23 -40.06
C GLU A 220 -14.29 -11.20 -40.10
N ASN A 221 -15.51 -10.66 -40.23
CA ASN A 221 -16.81 -11.34 -40.42
C ASN A 221 -17.79 -11.29 -39.22
N ASP A 222 -18.15 -10.09 -38.75
CA ASP A 222 -19.58 -9.74 -38.55
C ASP A 222 -19.72 -8.26 -38.15
N TYR A 223 -20.45 -7.45 -38.92
CA TYR A 223 -20.42 -5.97 -38.79
C TYR A 223 -21.38 -5.40 -37.75
N GLU A 224 -22.37 -6.15 -37.26
CA GLU A 224 -23.35 -5.63 -36.26
C GLU A 224 -23.00 -6.01 -34.82
N MET A 225 -22.62 -7.27 -34.56
CA MET A 225 -22.21 -7.76 -33.23
C MET A 225 -20.89 -7.11 -32.75
N THR A 226 -19.98 -6.79 -33.67
CA THR A 226 -18.70 -6.12 -33.35
C THR A 226 -18.90 -4.70 -32.84
N THR A 227 -19.85 -3.91 -33.36
CA THR A 227 -19.96 -2.48 -33.00
C THR A 227 -20.34 -2.25 -31.54
N VAL A 228 -21.27 -3.04 -30.99
CA VAL A 228 -21.69 -2.96 -29.59
C VAL A 228 -20.58 -3.48 -28.67
N SER A 229 -19.93 -4.60 -29.02
CA SER A 229 -18.81 -5.17 -28.27
C SER A 229 -17.59 -4.25 -28.23
N SER A 230 -17.25 -3.63 -29.36
CA SER A 230 -16.15 -2.66 -29.46
C SER A 230 -16.42 -1.39 -28.67
N ARG A 231 -17.68 -0.91 -28.62
CA ARG A 231 -18.06 0.25 -27.81
C ARG A 231 -17.95 -0.04 -26.32
N SER A 232 -18.43 -1.19 -25.84
CA SER A 232 -18.27 -1.56 -24.42
C SER A 232 -16.79 -1.71 -24.07
N GLN A 233 -16.01 -2.41 -24.90
CA GLN A 233 -14.58 -2.59 -24.66
C GLN A 233 -13.85 -1.23 -24.59
N PHE A 234 -14.13 -0.30 -25.50
CA PHE A 234 -13.54 1.05 -25.47
C PHE A 234 -13.89 1.82 -24.18
N VAL A 235 -15.15 1.77 -23.73
CA VAL A 235 -15.58 2.37 -22.45
C VAL A 235 -14.82 1.75 -21.29
N GLY A 236 -14.67 0.42 -21.27
CA GLY A 236 -13.89 -0.28 -20.27
C GLY A 236 -12.42 0.12 -20.26
N MET A 237 -11.79 0.21 -21.44
CA MET A 237 -10.40 0.63 -21.59
C MET A 237 -10.18 2.05 -21.06
N MET A 238 -11.03 3.00 -21.45
CA MET A 238 -10.96 4.38 -20.96
C MET A 238 -11.16 4.45 -19.45
N ALA A 239 -12.08 3.65 -18.90
CA ALA A 239 -12.30 3.57 -17.46
C ALA A 239 -11.05 3.07 -16.72
N VAL A 240 -10.36 2.02 -17.21
CA VAL A 240 -9.11 1.54 -16.61
C VAL A 240 -8.01 2.58 -16.69
N LEU A 241 -7.84 3.25 -17.84
CA LEU A 241 -6.81 4.29 -18.00
C LEU A 241 -7.04 5.46 -17.02
N MET A 242 -8.27 5.95 -16.92
CA MET A 242 -8.62 6.99 -15.93
C MET A 242 -8.43 6.50 -14.50
N ALA A 243 -8.76 5.24 -14.21
CA ALA A 243 -8.52 4.62 -12.90
C ALA A 243 -7.01 4.52 -12.59
N CYS A 244 -6.16 4.23 -13.57
CA CYS A 244 -4.71 4.20 -13.41
C CYS A 244 -4.13 5.59 -13.12
N VAL A 245 -4.58 6.62 -13.84
CA VAL A 245 -4.13 8.01 -13.61
C VAL A 245 -4.55 8.50 -12.23
N SER A 246 -5.83 8.32 -11.87
CA SER A 246 -6.36 8.67 -10.55
C SER A 246 -5.65 7.91 -9.43
N SER A 247 -5.40 6.60 -9.59
CA SER A 247 -4.65 5.79 -8.63
C SER A 247 -3.23 6.31 -8.40
N GLY A 248 -2.51 6.64 -9.48
CA GLY A 248 -1.15 7.15 -9.37
C GLY A 248 -1.09 8.49 -8.67
N PHE A 249 -1.99 9.41 -9.02
CA PHE A 249 -2.06 10.72 -8.39
C PHE A 249 -2.45 10.62 -6.90
N ALA A 250 -3.56 9.96 -6.58
CA ALA A 250 -4.05 9.86 -5.21
C ALA A 250 -3.06 9.11 -4.30
N GLY A 251 -2.43 8.04 -4.81
CA GLY A 251 -1.40 7.30 -4.08
C GLY A 251 -0.20 8.14 -3.73
N VAL A 252 0.36 8.87 -4.70
CA VAL A 252 1.51 9.75 -4.47
C VAL A 252 1.16 10.94 -3.59
N TYR A 253 -0.03 11.52 -3.77
CA TYR A 253 -0.53 12.60 -2.91
C TYR A 253 -0.70 12.14 -1.46
N PHE A 254 -1.28 10.96 -1.26
CA PHE A 254 -1.44 10.37 0.07
C PHE A 254 -0.08 10.03 0.70
N GLU A 255 0.87 9.47 -0.08
CA GLU A 255 2.25 9.23 0.38
C GLU A 255 2.90 10.54 0.86
N LYS A 256 2.70 11.65 0.14
CA LYS A 256 3.20 12.97 0.53
C LYS A 256 2.63 13.41 1.88
N ILE A 257 1.32 13.27 2.10
CA ILE A 257 0.68 13.62 3.39
C ILE A 257 1.18 12.73 4.54
N LEU A 258 1.34 11.43 4.30
CA LEU A 258 1.87 10.50 5.30
C LEU A 258 3.30 10.85 5.71
N LYS A 259 4.13 11.38 4.79
CA LYS A 259 5.49 11.84 5.10
C LYS A 259 5.53 13.17 5.86
N GLU A 260 4.55 14.05 5.64
CA GLU A 260 4.48 15.35 6.32
C GLU A 260 4.02 15.24 7.79
N THR A 261 3.43 14.11 8.22
CA THR A 261 2.73 14.02 9.51
C THR A 261 3.01 12.72 10.27
N LYS A 262 3.11 12.77 11.60
CA LYS A 262 3.43 11.61 12.47
C LYS A 262 2.22 10.78 12.93
N GLN A 263 1.06 10.94 12.29
CA GLN A 263 -0.17 10.27 12.73
C GLN A 263 -0.17 8.77 12.39
N SER A 264 -0.97 7.98 13.11
CA SER A 264 -1.10 6.55 12.83
C SER A 264 -1.81 6.31 11.49
N VAL A 265 -1.41 5.23 10.80
CA VAL A 265 -2.00 4.84 9.51
C VAL A 265 -3.51 4.56 9.64
N TRP A 266 -3.95 4.03 10.78
CA TRP A 266 -5.36 3.74 11.05
C TRP A 266 -6.21 5.02 11.17
N VAL A 267 -5.72 6.03 11.88
CA VAL A 267 -6.40 7.33 12.00
C VAL A 267 -6.52 7.99 10.62
N ARG A 268 -5.44 7.95 9.83
CA ARG A 268 -5.45 8.46 8.45
C ARG A 268 -6.43 7.71 7.56
N ASN A 269 -6.56 6.38 7.71
CA ASN A 269 -7.55 5.59 6.99
C ASN A 269 -8.99 5.91 7.42
N ILE A 270 -9.26 6.22 8.68
CA ILE A 270 -10.58 6.71 9.13
C ILE A 270 -10.88 8.06 8.51
N GLN A 271 -9.96 9.02 8.58
CA GLN A 271 -10.13 10.35 7.97
C GLN A 271 -10.38 10.25 6.45
N LEU A 272 -9.58 9.44 5.76
CA LEU A 272 -9.75 9.16 4.34
C LEU A 272 -11.10 8.51 4.04
N GLY A 273 -11.50 7.52 4.86
CA GLY A 273 -12.79 6.84 4.74
C GLY A 273 -13.98 7.78 4.96
N LEU A 274 -13.92 8.68 5.94
CA LEU A 274 -14.99 9.65 6.21
C LEU A 274 -15.26 10.57 5.01
N PHE A 275 -14.20 11.14 4.41
CA PHE A 275 -14.36 11.92 3.17
C PHE A 275 -14.77 11.04 2.00
N GLY A 276 -14.23 9.82 1.90
CA GLY A 276 -14.59 8.85 0.87
C GLY A 276 -16.08 8.51 0.90
N PHE A 277 -16.65 8.32 2.09
CA PHE A 277 -18.08 8.14 2.33
C PHE A 277 -18.87 9.37 1.88
N VAL A 278 -18.48 10.58 2.29
CA VAL A 278 -19.20 11.81 1.91
C VAL A 278 -19.21 11.98 0.39
N PHE A 279 -18.05 11.90 -0.27
CA PHE A 279 -17.97 12.04 -1.72
C PHE A 279 -18.65 10.89 -2.46
N GLY A 280 -18.57 9.66 -1.94
CA GLY A 280 -19.24 8.50 -2.51
C GLY A 280 -20.75 8.63 -2.43
N PHE A 281 -21.26 9.07 -1.29
CA PHE A 281 -22.69 9.25 -1.06
C PHE A 281 -23.25 10.39 -1.93
N LEU A 282 -22.54 11.52 -2.00
CA LEU A 282 -22.88 12.60 -2.92
C LEU A 282 -22.85 12.13 -4.38
N GLY A 283 -21.81 11.40 -4.78
CA GLY A 283 -21.71 10.82 -6.12
C GLY A 283 -22.88 9.88 -6.43
N MET A 284 -23.25 9.01 -5.50
CA MET A 284 -24.38 8.10 -5.64
C MET A 284 -25.70 8.87 -5.83
N ILE A 285 -25.95 9.94 -5.06
CA ILE A 285 -27.16 10.75 -5.22
C ILE A 285 -27.15 11.48 -6.57
N VAL A 286 -26.00 12.01 -7.01
CA VAL A 286 -25.90 12.77 -8.26
C VAL A 286 -26.05 11.88 -9.50
N TYR A 287 -25.41 10.72 -9.52
CA TYR A 287 -25.39 9.84 -10.70
C TYR A 287 -26.49 8.78 -10.70
N ASP A 288 -26.80 8.20 -9.53
CA ASP A 288 -27.75 7.08 -9.40
C ASP A 288 -28.98 7.45 -8.58
N GLY A 289 -29.20 8.73 -8.27
CA GLY A 289 -30.27 9.20 -7.38
C GLY A 289 -31.69 8.80 -7.82
N GLN A 290 -31.94 8.74 -9.13
CA GLN A 290 -33.23 8.26 -9.66
C GLN A 290 -33.42 6.77 -9.34
N SER A 291 -32.45 5.93 -9.70
CA SER A 291 -32.46 4.49 -9.40
C SER A 291 -32.60 4.21 -7.90
N VAL A 292 -31.84 4.96 -7.07
CA VAL A 292 -31.90 4.86 -5.60
C VAL A 292 -33.28 5.24 -5.07
N ARG A 293 -33.96 6.22 -5.68
CA ARG A 293 -35.31 6.64 -5.25
C ARG A 293 -36.39 5.62 -5.65
N GLU A 294 -36.22 4.96 -6.79
CA GLU A 294 -37.20 4.00 -7.32
C GLU A 294 -37.07 2.62 -6.67
N SER A 295 -35.85 2.09 -6.55
CA SER A 295 -35.61 0.71 -6.10
C SER A 295 -34.76 0.61 -4.82
N GLY A 296 -34.34 1.73 -4.25
CA GLY A 296 -33.53 1.80 -3.04
C GLY A 296 -32.02 1.67 -3.30
N MET A 297 -31.22 2.04 -2.30
CA MET A 297 -29.74 1.98 -2.36
C MET A 297 -29.21 0.56 -2.54
N PHE A 298 -29.91 -0.44 -1.99
CA PHE A 298 -29.49 -1.85 -1.99
C PHE A 298 -30.18 -2.68 -3.07
N GLN A 299 -30.66 -2.05 -4.16
CA GLN A 299 -31.24 -2.76 -5.29
C GLN A 299 -30.27 -3.80 -5.86
N GLY A 300 -30.76 -4.99 -6.20
CA GLY A 300 -29.94 -6.05 -6.80
C GLY A 300 -28.81 -6.59 -5.91
N TYR A 301 -28.84 -6.33 -4.60
CA TYR A 301 -27.86 -6.92 -3.68
C TYR A 301 -28.19 -8.38 -3.42
N ASN A 302 -27.28 -9.25 -3.83
CA ASN A 302 -27.29 -10.68 -3.53
C ASN A 302 -26.07 -11.03 -2.65
N PHE A 303 -25.91 -12.31 -2.31
CA PHE A 303 -24.78 -12.81 -1.54
C PHE A 303 -23.42 -12.47 -2.16
N VAL A 304 -23.32 -12.48 -3.49
CA VAL A 304 -22.10 -12.14 -4.23
C VAL A 304 -21.75 -10.67 -4.05
N THR A 305 -22.72 -9.76 -4.19
CA THR A 305 -22.54 -8.31 -4.00
C THR A 305 -22.10 -7.98 -2.57
N TYR A 306 -22.70 -8.61 -1.56
CA TYR A 306 -22.22 -8.46 -0.18
C TYR A 306 -20.78 -8.95 -0.01
N THR A 307 -20.43 -10.07 -0.66
CA THR A 307 -19.05 -10.59 -0.67
C THR A 307 -18.10 -9.58 -1.33
N VAL A 308 -18.48 -8.95 -2.44
CA VAL A 308 -17.69 -7.88 -3.09
C VAL A 308 -17.47 -6.70 -2.16
N VAL A 309 -18.51 -6.23 -1.46
CA VAL A 309 -18.41 -5.11 -0.51
C VAL A 309 -17.44 -5.43 0.63
N VAL A 310 -17.54 -6.64 1.20
CA VAL A 310 -16.64 -7.11 2.26
C VAL A 310 -15.21 -7.24 1.76
N LEU A 311 -14.99 -7.88 0.60
CA LEU A 311 -13.68 -7.98 -0.02
C LEU A 311 -13.11 -6.59 -0.31
N GLN A 312 -13.90 -5.64 -0.82
CA GLN A 312 -13.41 -4.28 -1.11
C GLN A 312 -12.96 -3.57 0.17
N ALA A 313 -13.73 -3.68 1.26
CA ALA A 313 -13.35 -3.10 2.56
C ALA A 313 -12.07 -3.75 3.11
N LEU A 314 -12.00 -5.08 3.13
CA LEU A 314 -10.82 -5.83 3.58
C LEU A 314 -9.59 -5.52 2.73
N GLY A 315 -9.74 -5.42 1.40
CA GLY A 315 -8.66 -5.07 0.48
C GLY A 315 -7.98 -3.75 0.83
N GLY A 316 -8.76 -2.71 1.18
CA GLY A 316 -8.21 -1.43 1.62
C GLY A 316 -7.37 -1.54 2.90
N LEU A 317 -7.79 -2.38 3.85
CA LEU A 317 -7.07 -2.63 5.10
C LEU A 317 -5.81 -3.48 4.89
N VAL A 318 -5.93 -4.54 4.09
CA VAL A 318 -4.81 -5.43 3.73
C VAL A 318 -3.72 -4.64 3.04
N VAL A 319 -4.05 -3.72 2.12
CA VAL A 319 -3.06 -2.84 1.47
C VAL A 319 -2.30 -2.00 2.51
N ALA A 320 -2.98 -1.45 3.52
CA ALA A 320 -2.33 -0.68 4.58
C ALA A 320 -1.37 -1.55 5.43
N VAL A 321 -1.77 -2.77 5.76
CA VAL A 321 -0.92 -3.75 6.47
C VAL A 321 0.29 -4.13 5.62
N VAL A 322 0.09 -4.42 4.34
CA VAL A 322 1.16 -4.78 3.40
C VAL A 322 2.14 -3.63 3.21
N ILE A 323 1.69 -2.37 3.17
CA ILE A 323 2.60 -1.22 3.16
C ILE A 323 3.48 -1.19 4.41
N LYS A 324 2.95 -1.60 5.56
CA LYS A 324 3.67 -1.59 6.83
C LYS A 324 4.65 -2.77 7.00
N TYR A 325 4.33 -3.94 6.44
CA TYR A 325 5.05 -5.19 6.76
C TYR A 325 5.67 -5.92 5.56
N ALA A 326 5.26 -5.63 4.32
CA ALA A 326 5.74 -6.33 3.13
C ALA A 326 6.68 -5.47 2.29
N ASP A 327 7.76 -6.09 1.81
CA ASP A 327 8.70 -5.45 0.90
C ASP A 327 8.04 -5.23 -0.49
N ASN A 328 8.50 -4.23 -1.24
CA ASN A 328 7.91 -3.92 -2.56
C ASN A 328 8.04 -5.09 -3.55
N ILE A 329 9.07 -5.93 -3.39
CA ILE A 329 9.24 -7.18 -4.15
C ILE A 329 8.10 -8.18 -3.89
N LEU A 330 7.65 -8.31 -2.64
CA LEU A 330 6.53 -9.20 -2.29
C LEU A 330 5.23 -8.74 -2.96
N LYS A 331 4.98 -7.42 -3.02
CA LYS A 331 3.83 -6.88 -3.76
C LYS A 331 3.90 -7.24 -5.26
N GLY A 332 5.10 -7.23 -5.84
CA GLY A 332 5.34 -7.67 -7.22
C GLY A 332 4.99 -9.15 -7.44
N PHE A 333 5.41 -10.03 -6.53
CA PHE A 333 5.02 -11.44 -6.53
C PHE A 333 3.50 -11.62 -6.44
N ALA A 334 2.86 -10.91 -5.50
CA ALA A 334 1.42 -11.03 -5.32
C ALA A 334 0.64 -10.64 -6.58
N THR A 335 1.08 -9.56 -7.22
CA THR A 335 0.43 -9.06 -8.42
C THR A 335 0.61 -10.02 -9.60
N SER A 336 1.79 -10.61 -9.73
CA SER A 336 2.09 -11.58 -10.79
C SER A 336 1.24 -12.83 -10.65
N LEU A 337 1.13 -13.37 -9.43
CA LEU A 337 0.27 -14.52 -9.17
C LEU A 337 -1.21 -14.18 -9.40
N SER A 338 -1.63 -12.97 -9.07
CA SER A 338 -2.99 -12.50 -9.34
C SER A 338 -3.29 -12.42 -10.85
N ILE A 339 -2.35 -11.94 -11.68
CA ILE A 339 -2.49 -11.95 -13.15
C ILE A 339 -2.68 -13.38 -13.67
N ILE A 340 -1.82 -14.31 -13.22
CA ILE A 340 -1.88 -15.71 -13.67
C ILE A 340 -3.21 -16.35 -13.28
N VAL A 341 -3.61 -16.24 -12.01
CA VAL A 341 -4.85 -16.86 -11.52
C VAL A 341 -6.08 -16.22 -12.16
N SER A 342 -6.13 -14.89 -12.30
CA SER A 342 -7.24 -14.23 -12.98
C SER A 342 -7.36 -14.65 -14.46
N THR A 343 -6.23 -14.86 -15.14
CA THR A 343 -6.22 -15.37 -16.53
C THR A 343 -6.76 -16.80 -16.59
N LEU A 344 -6.28 -17.69 -15.71
CA LEU A 344 -6.73 -19.08 -15.66
C LEU A 344 -8.23 -19.18 -15.37
N ILE A 345 -8.74 -18.40 -14.41
CA ILE A 345 -10.15 -18.43 -14.05
C ILE A 345 -11.03 -17.81 -15.15
N SER A 346 -10.57 -16.73 -15.80
CA SER A 346 -11.30 -16.14 -16.94
C SER A 346 -11.41 -17.12 -18.11
N TYR A 347 -10.36 -17.92 -18.37
CA TYR A 347 -10.35 -18.93 -19.43
C TYR A 347 -11.15 -20.19 -19.07
N PHE A 348 -10.95 -20.78 -17.88
CA PHE A 348 -11.52 -22.08 -17.55
C PHE A 348 -12.90 -22.05 -16.88
N LEU A 349 -13.25 -20.94 -16.22
CA LEU A 349 -14.44 -20.88 -15.34
C LEU A 349 -15.47 -19.87 -15.84
N LEU A 350 -15.01 -18.72 -16.36
CA LEU A 350 -15.91 -17.68 -16.88
C LEU A 350 -16.17 -17.79 -18.38
N ASP A 351 -15.35 -18.56 -19.12
CA ASP A 351 -15.37 -18.68 -20.60
C ASP A 351 -15.49 -17.32 -21.33
N ASP A 352 -15.03 -16.22 -20.69
CA ASP A 352 -15.17 -14.85 -21.19
C ASP A 352 -13.89 -14.30 -21.83
N PHE A 353 -12.82 -15.12 -21.87
CA PHE A 353 -11.52 -14.73 -22.38
C PHE A 353 -10.77 -15.89 -23.06
N ASN A 354 -10.32 -15.70 -24.30
CA ASN A 354 -9.47 -16.64 -25.02
C ASN A 354 -8.02 -16.11 -25.12
N PRO A 355 -7.05 -16.70 -24.40
CA PRO A 355 -5.67 -16.20 -24.38
C PRO A 355 -5.00 -16.39 -25.74
N THR A 356 -4.51 -15.30 -26.32
CA THR A 356 -3.72 -15.29 -27.55
C THR A 356 -2.22 -15.38 -27.23
N GLY A 357 -1.39 -15.77 -28.22
CA GLY A 357 0.07 -15.75 -28.05
C GLY A 357 0.61 -14.35 -27.72
N LEU A 358 0.00 -13.31 -28.29
CA LEU A 358 0.32 -11.90 -28.00
C LEU A 358 -0.06 -11.51 -26.57
N PHE A 359 -1.22 -11.97 -26.09
CA PHE A 359 -1.62 -11.77 -24.70
C PHE A 359 -0.61 -12.38 -23.73
N PHE A 360 -0.17 -13.62 -23.98
CA PHE A 360 0.80 -14.28 -23.10
C PHE A 360 2.14 -13.54 -23.06
N LEU A 361 2.66 -13.15 -24.23
CA LEU A 361 3.89 -12.35 -24.31
C LEU A 361 3.75 -11.01 -23.59
N GLY A 362 2.62 -10.32 -23.78
CA GLY A 362 2.33 -9.05 -23.11
C GLY A 362 2.22 -9.20 -21.60
N ALA A 363 1.52 -10.22 -21.10
CA ALA A 363 1.40 -10.51 -19.68
C ALA A 363 2.77 -10.81 -19.04
N MET A 364 3.64 -11.56 -19.71
CA MET A 364 5.00 -11.83 -19.24
C MET A 364 5.84 -10.56 -19.15
N LEU A 365 5.74 -9.65 -20.13
CA LEU A 365 6.40 -8.35 -20.08
C LEU A 365 5.89 -7.48 -18.93
N VAL A 366 4.58 -7.45 -18.68
CA VAL A 366 3.99 -6.70 -17.55
C VAL A 366 4.43 -7.27 -16.20
N ILE A 367 4.52 -8.60 -16.07
CA ILE A 367 5.04 -9.26 -14.87
C ILE A 367 6.51 -8.89 -14.67
N ALA A 368 7.34 -9.01 -15.71
CA ALA A 368 8.77 -8.65 -15.65
C ALA A 368 8.97 -7.19 -15.28
N ALA A 369 8.20 -6.28 -15.87
CA ALA A 369 8.19 -4.85 -15.55
C ALA A 369 7.83 -4.60 -14.08
N THR A 370 6.81 -5.28 -13.56
CA THR A 370 6.36 -5.13 -12.17
C THR A 370 7.48 -5.52 -11.20
N PHE A 371 8.21 -6.62 -11.46
CA PHE A 371 9.36 -7.01 -10.66
C PHE A 371 10.52 -6.04 -10.78
N LEU A 372 10.87 -5.65 -12.00
CA LEU A 372 12.00 -4.76 -12.26
C LEU A 372 11.80 -3.38 -11.62
N TYR A 373 10.55 -2.87 -11.61
CA TYR A 373 10.21 -1.63 -10.90
C TYR A 373 10.25 -1.78 -9.37
N SER A 374 9.82 -2.95 -8.87
CA SER A 374 9.79 -3.26 -7.42
C SER A 374 11.18 -3.50 -6.82
N TYR A 375 12.19 -3.69 -7.67
CA TYR A 375 13.58 -3.81 -7.27
C TYR A 375 14.16 -2.42 -6.96
N GLU A 376 14.06 -2.00 -5.71
CA GLU A 376 14.71 -0.77 -5.26
C GLU A 376 16.23 -0.96 -5.19
N TRP A 377 16.97 -0.22 -6.02
CA TRP A 377 18.42 -0.05 -5.80
C TRP A 377 18.61 0.78 -4.54
N LYS A 378 18.97 0.14 -3.43
CA LYS A 378 19.52 0.86 -2.28
C LYS A 378 20.90 1.37 -2.70
N PRO A 379 21.14 2.68 -2.85
CA PRO A 379 22.51 3.16 -2.96
C PRO A 379 23.24 2.70 -1.70
N ALA A 380 24.39 2.05 -1.88
CA ALA A 380 25.28 1.69 -0.78
C ALA A 380 25.48 2.95 0.07
N GLY A 381 25.14 2.87 1.36
CA GLY A 381 25.20 4.02 2.25
C GLY A 381 26.58 4.65 2.17
N ASN A 382 26.64 5.95 1.85
CA ASN A 382 27.81 6.74 2.16
C ASN A 382 27.97 6.70 3.68
N SER A 383 28.89 5.85 4.14
CA SER A 383 29.53 5.96 5.45
C SER A 383 30.24 7.30 5.49
N ILE A 384 29.49 8.36 5.80
CA ILE A 384 30.07 9.62 6.25
C ILE A 384 30.67 9.31 7.61
N ILE A 385 31.96 8.99 7.59
CA ILE A 385 32.83 9.01 8.77
C ILE A 385 32.71 10.43 9.32
N LYS A 386 31.98 10.58 10.43
CA LYS A 386 32.15 11.75 11.28
C LYS A 386 33.54 11.63 11.89
N VAL A 387 34.48 12.43 11.38
CA VAL A 387 35.75 12.73 12.04
C VAL A 387 35.48 13.67 13.19
#